data_AF-A0A183E9E4-F1
#
_entry.id   AF-A0A183E9E4-F1
#
_cell.length_a   1.000
_cell.length_b   1.000
_cell.length_c   1.000
_cell.angle_alpha   90.00
_cell.angle_beta   90.00
_cell.angle_gamma   90.00
#
_symmetry.space_group_name_H-M   'P 1'
#
loop_
_entity.id
_entity.type
_entity.pdbx_description
1 polymer ?
#
loop_
_entity_poly.entity_id
_entity_poly.type
_entity_poly.pdbx_seq_one_letter_code
_entity_poly.pdbx_strand_id
1 'polypeptide(L)'
;MAKELRDEEIIKNDEEEGKQKKKMLLHKTCSIFLRNVAPNITVEELETACKRFPGFLRVGLAEPVPDRKFYRRGWIKDCDLGAVINRDIARRVRSVNGVTGHKQVAQNDLRQAAKLTAIYDKKNGLYQPENAEERQSNFELDIVAQSENPLLKNLTDFLIEEASAEEEELLGISNECVAEEDQKVPFQRDDQLMTRLDRIILYLRVVHSIDFYNHGEYPNEDVMPNRILVAQKFVTDFMAGFNNRIETALINEKVFTETELENFGRKDPEKEVEAFITANCVELAKDKWLCPLSGKKFKGPEFIRKHLTTKHAEKLENVRQEAIYFNNYLSDPKRPHNVEVKPQPSATQSAPPPREERRERERGTFVVVFF
;
A
#
# COMPACT_ATOMS: atom_id res chain seq x y z
N MET A 1 -23.56 14.67 -62.07
CA MET A 1 -22.67 13.53 -61.75
C MET A 1 -21.60 13.82 -60.70
N ALA A 2 -20.55 14.62 -60.93
CA ALA A 2 -19.46 14.78 -59.94
C ALA A 2 -19.78 15.67 -58.70
N LYS A 3 -20.94 16.35 -58.72
CA LYS A 3 -21.44 17.16 -57.60
C LYS A 3 -22.42 16.35 -56.73
N GLU A 4 -23.32 15.61 -57.37
CA GLU A 4 -24.25 14.67 -56.73
C GLU A 4 -23.51 13.55 -55.95
N LEU A 5 -22.39 13.03 -56.47
CA LEU A 5 -21.57 12.04 -55.76
C LEU A 5 -20.89 12.61 -54.50
N ARG A 6 -20.56 13.92 -54.50
CA ARG A 6 -19.98 14.60 -53.33
C ARG A 6 -21.05 14.90 -52.28
N ASP A 7 -22.24 15.27 -52.73
CA ASP A 7 -23.37 15.52 -51.84
C ASP A 7 -23.87 14.20 -51.21
N GLU A 8 -23.84 13.07 -51.94
CA GLU A 8 -24.13 11.73 -51.38
C GLU A 8 -23.07 11.21 -50.39
N GLU A 9 -21.78 11.53 -50.56
CA GLU A 9 -20.72 11.20 -49.59
C GLU A 9 -20.82 12.06 -48.31
N ILE A 10 -21.24 13.33 -48.43
CA ILE A 10 -21.46 14.22 -47.27
C ILE A 10 -22.69 13.75 -46.48
N ILE A 11 -23.78 13.39 -47.14
CA ILE A 11 -25.00 12.87 -46.49
C ILE A 11 -24.74 11.53 -45.78
N LYS A 12 -23.89 10.65 -46.34
CA LYS A 12 -23.49 9.40 -45.66
C LYS A 12 -22.60 9.62 -44.44
N ASN A 13 -21.74 10.64 -44.44
CA ASN A 13 -20.91 10.97 -43.28
C ASN A 13 -21.75 11.59 -42.15
N ASP A 14 -22.75 12.42 -42.48
CA ASP A 14 -23.67 13.00 -41.50
C ASP A 14 -24.62 11.96 -40.87
N GLU A 15 -24.98 10.89 -41.60
CA GLU A 15 -25.75 9.76 -41.04
C GLU A 15 -24.94 8.88 -40.05
N GLU A 16 -23.60 8.86 -40.13
CA GLU A 16 -22.75 8.15 -39.16
C GLU A 16 -22.46 8.94 -37.88
N GLU A 17 -22.56 10.28 -37.91
CA GLU A 17 -22.36 11.14 -36.73
C GLU A 17 -23.54 11.12 -35.73
N GLY A 18 -24.69 10.54 -36.12
CA GLY A 18 -25.88 10.39 -35.28
C GLY A 18 -25.85 9.23 -34.27
N LYS A 19 -24.82 8.37 -34.28
CA LYS A 19 -24.66 7.33 -33.25
C LYS A 19 -24.17 7.99 -31.97
N GLN A 20 -25.10 8.31 -31.05
CA GLN A 20 -24.77 8.62 -29.65
C GLN A 20 -23.68 7.66 -29.18
N LYS A 21 -22.48 8.19 -28.88
CA LYS A 21 -21.36 7.39 -28.38
C LYS A 21 -21.89 6.51 -27.24
N LYS A 22 -21.90 5.19 -27.45
CA LYS A 22 -22.37 4.25 -26.42
C LYS A 22 -21.62 4.57 -25.13
N LYS A 23 -22.36 4.89 -24.07
CA LYS A 23 -21.78 5.17 -22.76
C LYS A 23 -20.90 3.99 -22.35
N MET A 24 -19.58 4.21 -22.30
CA MET A 24 -18.64 3.18 -21.88
C MET A 24 -18.78 2.97 -20.37
N LEU A 25 -19.01 1.72 -19.94
CA LEU A 25 -19.13 1.37 -18.52
C LEU A 25 -17.75 1.10 -17.90
N LEU A 26 -16.91 2.13 -17.85
CA LEU A 26 -15.51 2.03 -17.37
C LEU A 26 -15.37 1.50 -15.93
N HIS A 27 -16.45 1.55 -15.13
CA HIS A 27 -16.49 1.04 -13.76
C HIS A 27 -16.70 -0.48 -13.67
N LYS A 28 -17.10 -1.15 -14.75
CA LYS A 28 -17.28 -2.60 -14.80
C LYS A 28 -16.09 -3.23 -15.51
N THR A 29 -15.37 -4.09 -14.80
CA THR A 29 -14.14 -4.68 -15.34
C THR A 29 -14.01 -6.12 -14.89
N CYS A 30 -13.82 -7.05 -15.82
CA CYS A 30 -13.52 -8.43 -15.51
C CYS A 30 -12.05 -8.57 -15.12
N SER A 31 -11.72 -9.53 -14.25
CA SER A 31 -10.33 -9.83 -13.92
C SER A 31 -10.12 -11.30 -13.68
N ILE A 32 -8.88 -11.74 -13.87
CA ILE A 32 -8.41 -13.09 -13.57
C ILE A 32 -7.60 -13.03 -12.28
N PHE A 33 -7.79 -14.03 -11.41
CA PHE A 33 -7.01 -14.18 -10.19
C PHE A 33 -5.93 -15.27 -10.34
N LEU A 34 -4.68 -14.87 -10.13
CA LEU A 34 -3.51 -15.76 -10.07
C LEU A 34 -3.19 -16.09 -8.61
N ARG A 35 -3.36 -17.36 -8.23
CA ARG A 35 -3.19 -17.79 -6.83
C ARG A 35 -1.73 -17.82 -6.38
N ASN A 36 -0.84 -18.35 -7.23
CA ASN A 36 0.57 -18.61 -6.92
C ASN A 36 1.46 -18.04 -8.03
N VAL A 37 2.04 -16.87 -7.81
CA VAL A 37 3.03 -16.24 -8.68
C VAL A 37 4.38 -16.32 -7.97
N ALA A 38 5.37 -16.94 -8.61
CA ALA A 38 6.70 -17.09 -8.03
C ALA A 38 7.41 -15.72 -7.91
N PRO A 39 8.33 -15.54 -6.93
CA PRO A 39 9.01 -14.26 -6.72
C PRO A 39 9.96 -13.87 -7.85
N ASN A 40 10.48 -14.84 -8.60
CA ASN A 40 11.36 -14.61 -9.75
C ASN A 40 10.64 -14.12 -11.01
N ILE A 41 9.31 -14.27 -11.09
CA ILE A 41 8.52 -13.82 -12.24
C ILE A 41 8.34 -12.31 -12.17
N THR A 42 8.69 -11.55 -13.20
CA THR A 42 8.53 -10.09 -13.16
C THR A 42 7.13 -9.65 -13.58
N VAL A 43 6.75 -8.42 -13.25
CA VAL A 43 5.49 -7.83 -13.75
C VAL A 43 5.54 -7.71 -15.28
N GLU A 44 6.69 -7.34 -15.84
CA GLU A 44 6.90 -7.18 -17.29
C GLU A 44 6.70 -8.49 -18.05
N GLU A 45 7.17 -9.62 -17.52
CA GLU A 45 6.93 -10.95 -18.10
C GLU A 45 5.43 -11.26 -18.16
N LEU A 46 4.69 -10.97 -17.08
CA LEU A 46 3.25 -11.16 -17.04
C LEU A 46 2.52 -10.23 -17.99
N GLU A 47 2.90 -8.95 -18.05
CA GLU A 47 2.32 -7.99 -18.98
C GLU A 47 2.55 -8.41 -20.43
N THR A 48 3.77 -8.80 -20.78
CA THR A 48 4.11 -9.24 -22.14
C THR A 48 3.30 -10.47 -22.54
N ALA A 49 3.12 -11.42 -21.62
CA ALA A 49 2.28 -12.59 -21.84
C ALA A 49 0.79 -12.26 -21.98
N CYS A 50 0.31 -11.16 -21.38
CA CYS A 50 -1.11 -10.77 -21.40
C CYS A 50 -1.44 -9.79 -22.52
N LYS A 51 -0.50 -8.96 -22.98
CA LYS A 51 -0.66 -7.98 -24.08
C LYS A 51 -1.10 -8.61 -25.40
N ARG A 52 -0.84 -9.90 -25.60
CA ARG A 52 -1.30 -10.66 -26.79
C ARG A 52 -2.81 -10.88 -26.84
N PHE A 53 -3.51 -10.75 -25.71
CA PHE A 53 -4.95 -10.93 -25.64
C PHE A 53 -5.66 -9.59 -25.79
N PRO A 54 -6.72 -9.50 -26.63
CA PRO A 54 -7.48 -8.28 -26.79
C PRO A 54 -8.16 -7.89 -25.48
N GLY A 55 -8.21 -6.59 -25.20
CA GLY A 55 -8.83 -6.04 -23.99
C GLY A 55 -7.90 -5.89 -22.78
N PHE A 56 -6.69 -6.46 -22.81
CA PHE A 56 -5.78 -6.40 -21.67
C PHE A 56 -5.54 -4.96 -21.20
N LEU A 57 -5.72 -4.73 -19.90
CA LEU A 57 -5.52 -3.41 -19.29
C LEU A 57 -4.22 -3.34 -18.47
N ARG A 58 -4.05 -4.23 -17.48
CA ARG A 58 -2.93 -4.19 -16.54
C ARG A 58 -2.80 -5.46 -15.69
N VAL A 59 -1.65 -5.59 -15.03
CA VAL A 59 -1.36 -6.61 -14.01
C VAL A 59 -1.16 -5.93 -12.66
N GLY A 60 -1.73 -6.51 -11.60
CA GLY A 60 -1.44 -6.14 -10.21
C GLY A 60 -0.92 -7.33 -9.44
N LEU A 61 0.18 -7.17 -8.70
CA LEU A 61 0.71 -8.20 -7.79
C LEU A 61 0.57 -7.71 -6.34
N ALA A 62 0.24 -8.63 -5.45
CA ALA A 62 0.29 -8.39 -4.01
C ALA A 62 1.71 -8.58 -3.46
N GLU A 63 1.92 -8.06 -2.25
CA GLU A 63 3.12 -8.29 -1.47
C GLU A 63 3.43 -9.79 -1.32
N PRO A 64 4.72 -10.18 -1.42
CA PRO A 64 5.14 -11.56 -1.24
C PRO A 64 4.91 -12.00 0.20
N VAL A 65 4.43 -13.23 0.39
CA VAL A 65 4.14 -13.77 1.73
C VAL A 65 5.31 -14.65 2.21
N PRO A 66 6.05 -14.26 3.27
CA PRO A 66 7.20 -15.02 3.76
C PRO A 66 6.88 -16.49 4.08
N ASP A 67 5.77 -16.74 4.78
CA ASP A 67 5.29 -18.10 5.13
C ASP A 67 5.05 -19.00 3.92
N ARG A 68 4.86 -18.41 2.74
CA ARG A 68 4.64 -19.11 1.48
C ARG A 68 5.84 -18.98 0.57
N LYS A 69 7.06 -18.93 1.12
CA LYS A 69 8.31 -18.82 0.33
C LYS A 69 8.29 -17.62 -0.62
N PHE A 70 7.73 -16.50 -0.18
CA PHE A 70 7.59 -15.26 -0.94
C PHE A 70 6.76 -15.38 -2.24
N TYR A 71 5.88 -16.38 -2.34
CA TYR A 71 4.90 -16.40 -3.42
C TYR A 71 3.92 -15.23 -3.29
N ARG A 72 3.57 -14.67 -4.44
CA ARG A 72 2.65 -13.54 -4.58
C ARG A 72 1.31 -14.02 -5.13
N ARG A 73 0.27 -13.25 -4.83
CA ARG A 73 -1.03 -13.33 -5.50
C ARG A 73 -1.06 -12.26 -6.59
N GLY A 74 -1.67 -12.57 -7.73
CA GLY A 74 -1.75 -11.66 -8.86
C GLY A 74 -3.16 -11.49 -9.38
N TRP A 75 -3.39 -10.38 -10.06
CA TRP A 75 -4.64 -10.09 -10.74
C TRP A 75 -4.33 -9.51 -12.12
N ILE A 76 -5.02 -10.03 -13.14
CA ILE A 76 -4.91 -9.53 -14.51
C ILE A 76 -6.26 -8.92 -14.87
N LYS A 77 -6.25 -7.70 -15.40
CA LYS A 77 -7.48 -6.97 -15.73
C LYS A 77 -7.83 -7.08 -17.21
N ASP A 78 -9.10 -7.40 -17.46
CA ASP A 78 -9.77 -7.43 -18.76
C ASP A 78 -9.05 -8.29 -19.80
N CYS A 79 -8.80 -9.54 -19.42
CA CYS A 79 -8.05 -10.48 -20.24
C CYS A 79 -8.81 -11.80 -20.28
N ASP A 80 -9.09 -12.32 -21.48
CA ASP A 80 -9.84 -13.57 -21.66
C ASP A 80 -8.86 -14.75 -21.82
N LEU A 81 -8.31 -15.22 -20.70
CA LEU A 81 -7.43 -16.41 -20.68
C LEU A 81 -8.20 -17.72 -20.45
N GLY A 82 -9.53 -17.72 -20.37
CA GLY A 82 -10.28 -18.90 -19.91
C GLY A 82 -9.89 -19.38 -18.51
N ALA A 83 -9.31 -18.50 -17.69
CA ALA A 83 -8.82 -18.78 -16.34
C ALA A 83 -9.91 -18.54 -15.28
N VAL A 84 -9.61 -18.82 -14.01
CA VAL A 84 -10.54 -18.56 -12.90
C VAL A 84 -10.87 -17.07 -12.83
N ILE A 85 -12.08 -16.74 -13.27
CA ILE A 85 -12.60 -15.38 -13.28
C ILE A 85 -12.78 -14.94 -11.83
N ASN A 86 -12.17 -13.81 -11.49
CA ASN A 86 -12.35 -13.16 -10.21
C ASN A 86 -13.79 -12.64 -10.13
N ARG A 87 -14.49 -12.98 -9.06
CA ARG A 87 -15.88 -12.57 -8.86
C ARG A 87 -15.93 -11.12 -8.43
N ASP A 88 -16.90 -10.38 -8.97
CA ASP A 88 -17.17 -9.01 -8.53
C ASP A 88 -17.50 -8.93 -7.03
N ILE A 89 -17.12 -7.81 -6.43
CA ILE A 89 -17.32 -7.55 -5.01
C ILE A 89 -18.81 -7.33 -4.75
N ALA A 90 -19.42 -8.24 -3.99
CA ALA A 90 -20.85 -8.24 -3.72
C ALA A 90 -21.29 -7.14 -2.74
N ARG A 91 -20.45 -6.74 -1.79
CA ARG A 91 -20.76 -5.71 -0.77
C ARG A 91 -19.72 -4.59 -0.80
N ARG A 92 -20.05 -3.51 -1.51
CA ARG A 92 -19.17 -2.34 -1.68
C ARG A 92 -19.22 -1.38 -0.49
N VAL A 93 -20.43 -1.14 0.04
CA VAL A 93 -20.64 -0.30 1.23
C VAL A 93 -20.85 -1.22 2.43
N ARG A 94 -20.08 -1.00 3.49
CA ARG A 94 -20.21 -1.67 4.78
C ARG A 94 -20.61 -0.65 5.83
N SER A 95 -21.54 -1.02 6.70
CA SER A 95 -21.94 -0.19 7.84
C SER A 95 -20.90 -0.28 8.96
N VAL A 96 -20.65 0.84 9.61
CA VAL A 96 -19.88 0.93 10.86
C VAL A 96 -20.82 1.16 12.03
N ASN A 97 -20.28 1.13 13.25
CA ASN A 97 -21.07 1.40 14.46
C ASN A 97 -21.68 2.81 14.40
N GLY A 98 -22.97 2.95 14.71
CA GLY A 98 -23.70 4.23 14.62
C GLY A 98 -23.21 5.31 15.60
N VAL A 99 -22.41 4.93 16.60
CA VAL A 99 -21.75 5.86 17.54
C VAL A 99 -20.86 6.88 16.83
N THR A 100 -20.32 6.56 15.64
CA THR A 100 -19.52 7.50 14.85
C THR A 100 -20.28 8.75 14.40
N GLY A 101 -21.62 8.70 14.38
CA GLY A 101 -22.45 9.86 14.07
C GLY A 101 -22.72 10.80 15.27
N HIS A 102 -22.21 10.47 16.46
CA HIS A 102 -22.34 11.32 17.64
C HIS A 102 -21.40 12.52 17.55
N LYS A 103 -21.86 13.70 17.98
CA LYS A 103 -21.14 14.98 17.87
C LYS A 103 -19.71 14.91 18.41
N GLN A 104 -19.51 14.37 19.62
CA GLN A 104 -18.18 14.29 20.23
C GLN A 104 -17.25 13.34 19.47
N VAL A 105 -17.79 12.22 18.99
CA VAL A 105 -17.04 11.23 18.21
C VAL A 105 -16.66 11.80 16.85
N ALA A 106 -17.60 12.44 16.16
CA ALA A 106 -17.37 13.10 14.87
C ALA A 106 -16.36 14.27 14.99
N GLN A 107 -16.33 15.00 16.11
CA GLN A 107 -15.33 16.04 16.36
C GLN A 107 -13.92 15.44 16.50
N ASN A 108 -13.79 14.36 17.26
CA ASN A 108 -12.52 13.64 17.37
C ASN A 108 -12.09 13.04 16.01
N ASP A 109 -13.02 12.41 15.29
CA ASP A 109 -12.76 11.85 13.96
C ASP A 109 -12.28 12.92 12.98
N LEU A 110 -12.85 14.14 13.06
CA LEU A 110 -12.41 15.28 12.24
C LEU A 110 -10.96 15.66 12.53
N ARG A 111 -10.55 15.71 13.81
CA ARG A 111 -9.15 15.97 14.20
C ARG A 111 -8.22 14.90 13.61
N GLN A 112 -8.59 13.63 13.76
CA GLN A 112 -7.76 12.51 13.31
C GLN A 112 -7.67 12.44 11.78
N ALA A 113 -8.80 12.63 11.08
CA ALA A 113 -8.83 12.63 9.63
C ALA A 113 -8.01 13.80 9.05
N ALA A 114 -8.08 14.98 9.66
CA ALA A 114 -7.28 16.14 9.27
C ALA A 114 -5.78 15.90 9.47
N LYS A 115 -5.39 15.38 10.64
CA LYS A 115 -4.00 15.00 10.94
C LYS A 115 -3.47 13.97 9.95
N LEU A 116 -4.25 12.91 9.71
CA LEU A 116 -3.89 11.85 8.77
C LEU A 116 -3.70 12.40 7.35
N THR A 117 -4.61 13.29 6.92
CA THR A 117 -4.52 13.95 5.62
C THR A 117 -3.22 14.73 5.48
N ALA A 118 -2.88 15.58 6.46
CA ALA A 118 -1.66 16.38 6.41
C ALA A 118 -0.37 15.53 6.40
N ILE A 119 -0.35 14.43 7.14
CA ILE A 119 0.78 13.48 7.15
C ILE A 119 0.95 12.82 5.77
N TYR A 120 -0.14 12.33 5.17
CA TYR A 120 -0.09 11.65 3.88
C TYR A 120 0.15 12.61 2.71
N ASP A 121 -0.34 13.84 2.78
CA ASP A 121 0.00 14.90 1.84
C ASP A 121 1.51 15.18 1.88
N LYS A 122 2.08 15.36 3.08
CA LYS A 122 3.51 15.56 3.27
C LYS A 122 4.32 14.37 2.74
N LYS A 123 3.92 13.14 3.07
CA LYS A 123 4.56 11.89 2.62
C LYS A 123 4.57 11.76 1.10
N ASN A 124 3.49 12.17 0.44
CA ASN A 124 3.32 12.06 -1.02
C ASN A 124 3.74 13.32 -1.79
N GLY A 125 4.28 14.35 -1.11
CA GLY A 125 4.69 15.60 -1.75
C GLY A 125 3.54 16.48 -2.24
N LEU A 126 2.32 16.31 -1.70
CA LEU A 126 1.14 17.10 -2.06
C LEU A 126 1.01 18.33 -1.15
N TYR A 127 0.51 19.44 -1.71
CA TYR A 127 0.21 20.67 -0.97
C TYR A 127 1.37 21.19 -0.08
N GLN A 128 2.61 20.99 -0.54
CA GLN A 128 3.81 21.52 0.12
C GLN A 128 4.07 22.97 -0.32
N PRO A 129 4.43 23.87 0.60
CA PRO A 129 4.75 25.25 0.24
C PRO A 129 6.06 25.31 -0.56
N GLU A 130 6.12 26.15 -1.60
CA GLU A 130 7.27 26.25 -2.51
C GLU A 130 8.60 26.62 -1.82
N ASN A 131 8.56 27.16 -0.60
CA ASN A 131 9.71 27.60 0.20
C ASN A 131 9.85 26.85 1.54
N ALA A 132 9.68 25.54 1.55
CA ALA A 132 9.85 24.72 2.75
C ALA A 132 11.34 24.49 3.07
N GLU A 133 12.03 25.50 3.63
CA GLU A 133 13.21 25.21 4.44
C GLU A 133 12.76 24.35 5.64
N GLU A 134 13.46 23.23 5.88
CA GLU A 134 13.14 22.20 6.87
C GLU A 134 13.03 22.77 8.30
N ARG A 135 11.87 23.34 8.64
CA ARG A 135 11.52 23.62 10.04
C ARG A 135 11.00 22.33 10.66
N GLN A 136 11.88 21.59 11.32
CA GLN A 136 11.51 20.52 12.23
C GLN A 136 10.90 21.13 13.52
N SER A 137 9.63 21.55 13.48
CA SER A 137 8.84 21.79 14.68
C SER A 137 8.07 20.51 15.05
N ASN A 138 8.45 19.89 16.16
CA ASN A 138 7.88 18.64 16.70
C ASN A 138 6.47 18.80 17.31
N PHE A 139 5.64 19.73 16.81
CA PHE A 139 4.29 19.93 17.35
C PHE A 139 3.22 19.44 16.37
N GLU A 140 2.50 18.39 16.74
CA GLU A 140 1.56 17.67 15.86
C GLU A 140 0.40 18.52 15.31
N LEU A 141 0.01 19.59 16.01
CA LEU A 141 -1.03 20.51 15.57
C LEU A 141 -0.56 21.47 14.46
N ASP A 142 0.75 21.71 14.37
CA ASP A 142 1.38 22.68 13.46
C ASP A 142 1.37 22.16 12.00
N ILE A 143 1.45 20.83 11.81
CA ILE A 143 1.46 20.20 10.48
C ILE A 143 0.13 20.42 9.72
N VAL A 144 -0.99 20.42 10.43
CA VAL A 144 -2.31 20.66 9.82
C VAL A 144 -2.48 22.13 9.43
N ALA A 145 -2.01 23.05 10.28
CA ALA A 145 -2.08 24.50 10.02
C ALA A 145 -1.16 24.95 8.87
N GLN A 146 -0.04 24.26 8.67
CA GLN A 146 0.92 24.53 7.59
C GLN A 146 0.53 23.95 6.23
N SER A 147 -0.49 23.08 6.17
CA SER A 147 -0.91 22.46 4.92
C SER A 147 -1.64 23.46 4.01
N GLU A 148 -1.27 23.51 2.72
CA GLU A 148 -2.00 24.31 1.72
C GLU A 148 -3.28 23.63 1.21
N ASN A 149 -3.60 22.43 1.72
CA ASN A 149 -4.77 21.67 1.31
C ASN A 149 -6.06 22.46 1.59
N PRO A 150 -6.90 22.75 0.56
CA PRO A 150 -8.13 23.54 0.73
C PRO A 150 -9.14 22.87 1.68
N LEU A 151 -9.08 21.55 1.86
CA LEU A 151 -9.94 20.83 2.80
C LEU A 151 -9.56 21.06 4.26
N LEU A 152 -8.32 21.49 4.52
CA LEU A 152 -7.80 21.72 5.86
C LEU A 152 -7.90 23.18 6.32
N LYS A 153 -8.25 24.10 5.42
CA LYS A 153 -8.42 25.54 5.73
C LYS A 153 -9.58 25.75 6.71
N ASN A 154 -9.35 26.55 7.76
CA ASN A 154 -10.35 26.93 8.77
C ASN A 154 -10.99 25.71 9.48
N LEU A 155 -10.23 24.62 9.66
CA LEU A 155 -10.64 23.51 10.49
C LEU A 155 -10.52 23.82 11.98
N THR A 156 -9.52 24.62 12.36
CA THR A 156 -9.25 25.03 13.75
C THR A 156 -10.48 25.60 14.44
N ASP A 157 -11.29 26.39 13.72
CA ASP A 157 -12.50 27.03 14.23
C ASP A 157 -13.57 26.02 14.69
N PHE A 158 -13.54 24.78 14.20
CA PHE A 158 -14.47 23.70 14.56
C PHE A 158 -13.86 22.74 15.60
N LEU A 159 -12.55 22.82 15.80
CA LEU A 159 -11.80 22.04 16.78
C LEU A 159 -11.65 22.77 18.11
N ILE A 160 -11.81 24.09 18.10
CA ILE A 160 -11.89 24.91 19.30
C ILE A 160 -13.27 24.70 19.91
N GLU A 161 -13.33 23.94 21.01
CA GLU A 161 -14.49 23.88 21.88
C GLU A 161 -14.63 25.21 22.63
N GLU A 162 -15.12 26.24 21.94
CA GLU A 162 -15.27 27.60 22.45
C GLU A 162 -16.38 27.76 23.50
N ALA A 163 -16.81 26.68 24.18
CA ALA A 163 -18.00 26.73 25.05
C ALA A 163 -17.98 25.82 26.29
N SER A 164 -16.89 25.12 26.64
CA SER A 164 -16.89 24.28 27.87
C SER A 164 -15.81 24.66 28.88
N ALA A 165 -14.63 25.09 28.44
CA ALA A 165 -13.51 25.30 29.37
C ALA A 165 -13.75 26.45 30.36
N GLU A 166 -14.37 27.56 29.92
CA GLU A 166 -14.66 28.70 30.81
C GLU A 166 -15.87 28.42 31.72
N GLU A 167 -16.86 27.65 31.26
CA GLU A 167 -18.06 27.31 32.04
C GLU A 167 -17.76 26.23 33.11
N GLU A 168 -16.91 25.24 32.79
CA GLU A 168 -16.45 24.20 33.74
C GLU A 168 -15.52 24.77 34.82
N GLU A 169 -14.68 25.75 34.47
CA GLU A 169 -13.80 26.44 35.43
C GLU A 169 -14.61 27.37 36.36
N LEU A 170 -15.66 28.04 35.85
CA LEU A 170 -16.59 28.84 36.67
C LEU A 170 -17.45 27.99 37.61
N LEU A 171 -17.79 26.75 37.19
CA LEU A 171 -18.59 25.80 37.98
C LEU A 171 -17.79 25.07 39.07
N GLY A 172 -16.47 25.27 39.15
CA GLY A 172 -15.64 24.71 40.22
C GLY A 172 -15.59 23.18 40.22
N ILE A 173 -15.79 22.54 39.05
CA ILE A 173 -15.63 21.11 38.88
C ILE A 173 -14.13 20.82 38.82
N SER A 174 -13.45 20.97 39.95
CA SER A 174 -12.13 20.38 40.14
C SER A 174 -12.23 18.87 39.93
N ASN A 175 -11.19 18.29 39.34
CA ASN A 175 -10.98 16.88 38.95
C ASN A 175 -11.12 15.81 40.07
N GLU A 176 -11.97 16.02 41.07
CA GLU A 176 -12.48 15.01 41.99
C GLU A 176 -13.97 14.75 41.73
N CYS A 177 -14.34 14.54 40.46
CA CYS A 177 -15.61 13.93 40.12
C CYS A 177 -15.36 12.46 39.81
N VAL A 178 -15.84 11.61 40.71
CA VAL A 178 -16.03 10.18 40.50
C VAL A 178 -16.59 10.00 39.09
N ALA A 179 -15.84 9.33 38.21
CA ALA A 179 -16.36 8.91 36.93
C ALA A 179 -17.52 7.95 37.22
N GLU A 180 -18.74 8.47 37.23
CA GLU A 180 -19.93 7.63 37.16
C GLU A 180 -19.87 6.95 35.79
N GLU A 181 -19.41 5.70 35.76
CA GLU A 181 -19.18 4.88 34.56
C GLU A 181 -20.46 4.64 33.71
N ASP A 182 -21.60 5.21 34.08
CA ASP A 182 -22.93 4.99 33.49
C ASP A 182 -23.72 6.27 33.16
N GLN A 183 -23.06 7.43 32.97
CA GLN A 183 -23.75 8.61 32.44
C GLN A 183 -24.16 8.41 30.97
N LYS A 184 -25.47 8.19 30.76
CA LYS A 184 -26.06 8.06 29.43
C LYS A 184 -26.13 9.42 28.74
N VAL A 185 -25.18 9.67 27.84
CA VAL A 185 -25.17 10.88 26.99
C VAL A 185 -26.23 10.73 25.88
N PRO A 186 -27.11 11.74 25.66
CA PRO A 186 -28.06 11.70 24.55
C PRO A 186 -27.32 11.74 23.21
N PHE A 187 -27.87 11.01 22.23
CA PHE A 187 -27.31 11.03 20.88
C PHE A 187 -27.61 12.38 20.22
N GLN A 188 -26.56 13.18 20.01
CA GLN A 188 -26.61 14.43 19.27
C GLN A 188 -25.79 14.30 18.00
N ARG A 189 -26.36 14.73 16.86
CA ARG A 189 -25.69 14.73 15.56
C ARG A 189 -25.63 16.15 15.02
N ASP A 190 -24.46 16.53 14.53
CA ASP A 190 -24.21 17.81 13.88
C ASP A 190 -23.94 17.58 12.39
N ASP A 191 -24.88 17.95 11.53
CA ASP A 191 -24.78 17.70 10.08
C ASP A 191 -23.73 18.57 9.38
N GLN A 192 -23.40 19.75 9.93
CA GLN A 192 -22.35 20.60 9.36
C GLN A 192 -20.97 19.99 9.60
N LEU A 193 -20.75 19.50 10.82
CA LEU A 193 -19.55 18.75 11.19
C LEU A 193 -19.40 17.48 10.33
N MET A 194 -20.48 16.69 10.20
CA MET A 194 -20.48 15.47 9.38
C MET A 194 -20.15 15.76 7.91
N THR A 195 -20.72 16.83 7.34
CA THR A 195 -20.46 17.20 5.93
C THR A 195 -18.98 17.53 5.69
N ARG A 196 -18.30 18.13 6.66
CA ARG A 196 -16.85 18.40 6.57
C ARG A 196 -16.04 17.12 6.74
N LEU A 197 -16.38 16.32 7.75
CA LEU A 197 -15.74 15.03 7.99
C LEU A 197 -15.81 14.13 6.75
N ASP A 198 -16.98 14.03 6.11
CA ASP A 198 -17.21 13.24 4.90
C ASP A 198 -16.29 13.67 3.76
N ARG A 199 -16.05 14.98 3.57
CA ARG A 199 -15.15 15.48 2.52
C ARG A 199 -13.70 15.04 2.75
N ILE A 200 -13.23 15.08 4.00
CA ILE A 200 -11.88 14.66 4.36
C ILE A 200 -11.74 13.14 4.24
N ILE A 201 -12.72 12.37 4.72
CA ILE A 201 -12.74 10.91 4.58
C ILE A 201 -12.78 10.50 3.09
N LEU A 202 -13.58 11.19 2.27
CA LEU A 202 -13.62 10.95 0.83
C LEU A 202 -12.27 11.28 0.18
N TYR A 203 -11.61 12.36 0.59
CA TYR A 203 -10.27 12.71 0.13
C TYR A 203 -9.26 11.62 0.47
N LEU A 204 -9.19 11.21 1.75
CA LEU A 204 -8.35 10.10 2.22
C LEU A 204 -8.60 8.82 1.41
N ARG A 205 -9.87 8.53 1.10
CA ARG A 205 -10.25 7.33 0.37
C ARG A 205 -9.89 7.38 -1.11
N VAL A 206 -10.12 8.51 -1.78
CA VAL A 206 -9.95 8.64 -3.24
C VAL A 206 -8.50 8.94 -3.60
N VAL A 207 -7.80 9.75 -2.81
CA VAL A 207 -6.44 10.22 -3.12
C VAL A 207 -5.39 9.30 -2.51
N HIS A 208 -5.54 8.95 -1.23
CA HIS A 208 -4.54 8.14 -0.51
C HIS A 208 -4.91 6.65 -0.38
N SER A 209 -6.07 6.23 -0.90
CA SER A 209 -6.57 4.85 -0.80
C SER A 209 -6.70 4.35 0.65
N ILE A 210 -7.06 5.26 1.57
CA ILE A 210 -7.25 4.96 2.99
C ILE A 210 -8.74 4.84 3.30
N ASP A 211 -9.15 3.71 3.87
CA ASP A 211 -10.48 3.54 4.46
C ASP A 211 -10.41 3.93 5.94
N PHE A 212 -10.88 5.14 6.25
CA PHE A 212 -10.79 5.75 7.58
C PHE A 212 -11.44 4.90 8.67
N TYR A 213 -12.66 4.41 8.44
CA TYR A 213 -13.42 3.65 9.44
C TYR A 213 -13.10 2.16 9.49
N ASN A 214 -12.56 1.59 8.40
CA ASN A 214 -11.99 0.24 8.43
C ASN A 214 -10.52 0.23 8.87
N HIS A 215 -9.92 1.42 9.01
CA HIS A 215 -8.53 1.66 9.35
C HIS A 215 -7.54 0.88 8.48
N GLY A 216 -7.85 0.80 7.18
CA GLY A 216 -7.06 0.04 6.22
C GLY A 216 -6.47 0.96 5.15
N GLU A 217 -5.19 0.79 4.86
CA GLU A 217 -4.54 1.38 3.68
C GLU A 217 -4.57 0.37 2.53
N TYR A 218 -4.76 0.85 1.31
CA TYR A 218 -4.73 0.04 0.09
C TYR A 218 -3.71 0.59 -0.92
N PRO A 219 -2.39 0.39 -0.69
CA PRO A 219 -1.34 1.03 -1.49
C PRO A 219 -1.42 0.71 -2.99
N ASN A 220 -1.81 -0.52 -3.34
CA ASN A 220 -1.78 -1.03 -4.71
C ASN A 220 -3.18 -0.98 -5.39
N GLU A 221 -4.11 -0.16 -4.89
CA GLU A 221 -5.49 -0.14 -5.40
C GLU A 221 -5.61 0.33 -6.86
N ASP A 222 -4.70 1.19 -7.29
CA ASP A 222 -4.61 1.72 -8.64
C ASP A 222 -4.35 0.64 -9.69
N VAL A 223 -3.50 -0.34 -9.36
CA VAL A 223 -3.13 -1.50 -10.18
C VAL A 223 -4.10 -2.67 -10.05
N MET A 224 -4.76 -2.80 -8.90
CA MET A 224 -5.76 -3.86 -8.67
C MET A 224 -7.00 -3.71 -9.58
N PRO A 225 -7.77 -4.79 -9.83
CA PRO A 225 -8.88 -4.77 -10.78
C PRO A 225 -9.99 -3.78 -10.43
N ASN A 226 -10.39 -3.78 -9.16
CA ASN A 226 -11.45 -2.94 -8.63
C ASN A 226 -10.81 -1.69 -8.01
N ARG A 227 -11.15 -0.53 -8.56
CA ARG A 227 -10.93 0.75 -7.89
C ARG A 227 -12.09 0.95 -6.90
N ILE A 228 -11.75 1.16 -5.64
CA ILE A 228 -12.61 1.41 -4.47
C ILE A 228 -13.23 0.13 -3.85
N LEU A 229 -12.48 -0.39 -2.86
CA LEU A 229 -12.80 -1.20 -1.65
C LEU A 229 -12.74 -2.74 -1.68
N VAL A 230 -12.47 -3.29 -0.47
CA VAL A 230 -11.83 -4.59 -0.13
C VAL A 230 -12.75 -5.64 0.51
N ALA A 231 -12.30 -6.90 0.64
CA ALA A 231 -13.03 -8.09 1.11
C ALA A 231 -13.06 -8.32 2.65
N GLN A 232 -14.17 -8.88 3.14
CA GLN A 232 -14.52 -9.09 4.56
C GLN A 232 -13.56 -10.00 5.37
N LYS A 233 -12.83 -10.92 4.73
CA LYS A 233 -12.01 -11.94 5.42
C LYS A 233 -10.74 -11.36 6.06
N PHE A 234 -10.34 -10.15 5.69
CA PHE A 234 -9.17 -9.46 6.27
C PHE A 234 -9.51 -8.72 7.59
N VAL A 235 -10.80 -8.49 7.86
CA VAL A 235 -11.27 -7.61 8.94
C VAL A 235 -11.19 -8.31 10.31
N THR A 236 -11.47 -9.60 10.39
CA THR A 236 -11.52 -10.32 11.68
C THR A 236 -10.12 -10.53 12.29
N ASP A 237 -9.09 -10.72 11.44
CA ASP A 237 -7.70 -10.87 11.88
C ASP A 237 -7.04 -9.50 12.20
N PHE A 238 -7.63 -8.40 11.72
CA PHE A 238 -7.08 -7.04 11.88
C PHE A 238 -7.63 -6.30 13.13
N MET A 239 -8.77 -6.73 13.68
CA MET A 239 -9.36 -6.04 14.84
C MET A 239 -8.64 -6.32 16.18
N ALA A 240 -7.83 -7.37 16.31
CA ALA A 240 -7.21 -7.75 17.59
C ALA A 240 -5.88 -7.04 17.93
N GLY A 241 -5.32 -6.21 17.04
CA GLY A 241 -3.96 -5.65 17.22
C GLY A 241 -3.82 -4.18 16.84
N PHE A 242 -4.92 -3.45 16.73
CA PHE A 242 -4.97 -2.16 16.04
C PHE A 242 -4.18 -1.04 16.74
N ASN A 243 -4.42 -0.80 18.04
CA ASN A 243 -3.73 0.26 18.78
C ASN A 243 -2.22 0.01 18.86
N ASN A 244 -1.84 -1.25 19.10
CA ASN A 244 -0.43 -1.65 19.17
C ASN A 244 0.27 -1.53 17.81
N ARG A 245 -0.45 -1.75 16.69
CA ARG A 245 0.11 -1.60 15.33
C ARG A 245 0.24 -0.15 14.88
N ILE A 246 -0.71 0.74 15.19
CA ILE A 246 -0.53 2.16 14.88
C ILE A 246 0.68 2.70 15.63
N GLU A 247 0.78 2.39 16.92
CA GLU A 247 1.88 2.85 17.77
C GLU A 247 3.24 2.25 17.36
N THR A 248 3.28 0.96 16.95
CA THR A 248 4.54 0.24 16.61
C THR A 248 4.90 0.26 15.11
N ALA A 249 3.97 0.57 14.21
CA ALA A 249 4.19 0.52 12.76
C ALA A 249 4.10 1.87 12.05
N LEU A 250 3.39 2.85 12.61
CA LEU A 250 3.22 4.17 11.99
C LEU A 250 3.84 5.30 12.80
N ILE A 251 3.92 5.17 14.14
CA ILE A 251 4.43 6.22 15.04
C ILE A 251 5.87 5.92 15.47
N ASN A 252 6.18 4.69 15.89
CA ASN A 252 7.53 4.26 16.30
C ASN A 252 8.22 3.45 15.21
N GLU A 253 8.49 4.05 14.05
CA GLU A 253 9.42 3.44 13.10
C GLU A 253 10.80 3.35 13.75
N LYS A 254 11.19 2.15 14.19
CA LYS A 254 12.50 1.93 14.82
C LYS A 254 13.57 2.17 13.77
N VAL A 255 14.36 3.22 13.89
CA VAL A 255 15.51 3.44 13.01
C VAL A 255 16.74 2.86 13.69
N PHE A 256 17.52 2.05 12.97
CA PHE A 256 18.80 1.58 13.50
C PHE A 256 19.80 2.73 13.59
N THR A 257 20.55 2.77 14.68
CA THR A 257 21.67 3.70 14.84
C THR A 257 22.83 3.32 13.94
N GLU A 258 23.71 4.28 13.61
CA GLU A 258 24.86 4.02 12.72
C GLU A 258 25.78 2.93 13.26
N THR A 259 25.96 2.86 14.58
CA THR A 259 26.79 1.84 15.24
C THR A 259 26.18 0.44 15.15
N GLU A 260 24.85 0.31 15.22
CA GLU A 260 24.16 -0.97 14.99
C GLU A 260 24.31 -1.42 13.54
N LEU A 261 24.20 -0.50 12.58
CA LEU A 261 24.39 -0.80 11.16
C LEU A 261 25.82 -1.25 10.84
N GLU A 262 26.82 -0.61 11.44
CA GLU A 262 28.22 -1.05 11.33
C GLU A 262 28.41 -2.47 11.87
N ASN A 263 27.81 -2.81 13.02
CA ASN A 263 27.83 -4.17 13.57
C ASN A 263 27.13 -5.20 12.67
N PHE A 264 26.09 -4.80 11.92
CA PHE A 264 25.43 -5.64 10.93
C PHE A 264 26.20 -5.76 9.61
N GLY A 265 27.35 -5.08 9.48
CA GLY A 265 28.21 -5.15 8.30
C GLY A 265 27.82 -4.18 7.20
N ARG A 266 27.36 -2.97 7.55
CA ARG A 266 27.14 -1.87 6.60
C ARG A 266 28.39 -1.69 5.73
N LYS A 267 28.18 -1.63 4.41
CA LYS A 267 29.25 -1.45 3.43
C LYS A 267 29.43 0.01 3.11
N ASP A 268 30.67 0.45 2.98
CA ASP A 268 30.97 1.79 2.47
C ASP A 268 31.07 1.73 0.93
N PRO A 269 30.20 2.44 0.18
CA PRO A 269 30.17 2.37 -1.28
C PRO A 269 31.52 2.70 -1.94
N GLU A 270 32.26 3.68 -1.40
CA GLU A 270 33.56 4.06 -1.98
C GLU A 270 34.63 3.00 -1.73
N LYS A 271 34.63 2.37 -0.55
CA LYS A 271 35.56 1.26 -0.26
C LYS A 271 35.28 0.04 -1.14
N GLU A 272 34.01 -0.26 -1.43
CA GLU A 272 33.63 -1.36 -2.33
C GLU A 272 34.06 -1.07 -3.78
N VAL A 273 33.92 0.17 -4.25
CA VAL A 273 34.40 0.60 -5.57
C VAL A 273 35.93 0.51 -5.65
N GLU A 274 36.65 0.94 -4.62
CA GLU A 274 38.12 0.82 -4.55
C GLU A 274 38.59 -0.63 -4.46
N ALA A 275 37.89 -1.48 -3.70
CA ALA A 275 38.14 -2.91 -3.66
C ALA A 275 37.91 -3.56 -5.02
N PHE A 276 36.86 -3.14 -5.75
CA PHE A 276 36.59 -3.60 -7.12
C PHE A 276 37.68 -3.15 -8.11
N ILE A 277 38.14 -1.90 -8.03
CA ILE A 277 39.27 -1.41 -8.84
C ILE A 277 40.52 -2.23 -8.56
N THR A 278 40.80 -2.50 -7.29
CA THR A 278 41.97 -3.29 -6.86
C THR A 278 41.89 -4.73 -7.34
N ALA A 279 40.73 -5.38 -7.20
CA ALA A 279 40.49 -6.74 -7.67
C ALA A 279 40.64 -6.86 -9.20
N ASN A 280 40.37 -5.78 -9.94
CA ASN A 280 40.55 -5.73 -11.39
C ASN A 280 41.91 -5.16 -11.83
N CYS A 281 42.85 -4.97 -10.89
CA CYS A 281 44.25 -4.61 -11.15
C CYS A 281 45.16 -5.82 -10.89
N VAL A 282 45.36 -6.68 -11.89
CA VAL A 282 46.19 -7.89 -11.74
C VAL A 282 47.60 -7.63 -12.26
N GLU A 283 48.61 -7.83 -11.40
CA GLU A 283 50.02 -7.78 -11.80
C GLU A 283 50.44 -9.12 -12.42
N LEU A 284 50.92 -9.10 -13.67
CA LEU A 284 51.43 -10.29 -14.34
C LEU A 284 52.94 -10.42 -14.19
N ALA A 285 53.63 -9.29 -14.31
CA ALA A 285 55.07 -9.14 -14.13
C ALA A 285 55.37 -7.68 -13.83
N LYS A 286 56.61 -7.38 -13.43
CA LYS A 286 57.06 -6.00 -13.22
C LYS A 286 56.75 -5.14 -14.46
N ASP A 287 56.09 -4.00 -14.24
CA ASP A 287 55.62 -3.05 -15.26
C ASP A 287 54.63 -3.63 -16.29
N LYS A 288 53.99 -4.77 -15.98
CA LYS A 288 52.97 -5.41 -16.83
C LYS A 288 51.75 -5.79 -16.00
N TRP A 289 50.75 -4.93 -16.09
CA TRP A 289 49.47 -5.07 -15.40
C TRP A 289 48.37 -5.43 -16.40
N LEU A 290 47.34 -6.14 -15.95
CA LEU A 290 46.21 -6.57 -16.77
C LEU A 290 44.90 -6.20 -16.07
N CYS A 291 43.96 -5.65 -16.85
CA CYS A 291 42.57 -5.52 -16.41
C CYS A 291 41.76 -6.74 -16.88
N PRO A 292 41.21 -7.58 -15.99
CA PRO A 292 40.41 -8.75 -16.36
C PRO A 292 39.12 -8.41 -17.11
N LEU A 293 38.54 -7.23 -16.88
CA LEU A 293 37.27 -6.82 -17.52
C LEU A 293 37.41 -6.53 -19.01
N SER A 294 38.57 -6.04 -19.44
CA SER A 294 38.83 -5.62 -20.83
C SER A 294 39.91 -6.41 -21.53
N GLY A 295 40.71 -7.19 -20.78
CA GLY A 295 41.88 -7.91 -21.28
C GLY A 295 43.06 -7.01 -21.69
N LYS A 296 42.98 -5.69 -21.43
CA LYS A 296 44.03 -4.74 -21.83
C LYS A 296 45.19 -4.76 -20.84
N LYS A 297 46.41 -4.70 -21.40
CA LYS A 297 47.66 -4.63 -20.63
C LYS A 297 48.10 -3.18 -20.45
N PHE A 298 48.59 -2.87 -19.26
CA PHE A 298 49.02 -1.53 -18.84
C PHE A 298 50.39 -1.58 -18.19
N LYS A 299 51.06 -0.42 -18.15
CA LYS A 299 52.39 -0.27 -17.53
C LYS A 299 52.35 0.01 -16.03
N GLY A 300 51.17 0.16 -15.44
CA GLY A 300 51.00 0.46 -14.01
C GLY A 300 49.53 0.46 -13.58
N PRO A 301 49.26 0.34 -12.27
CA PRO A 301 47.90 0.25 -11.72
C PRO A 301 47.11 1.56 -11.89
N GLU A 302 47.78 2.71 -11.83
CA GLU A 302 47.16 4.04 -12.05
C GLU A 302 46.48 4.17 -13.42
N PHE A 303 47.06 3.53 -14.45
CA PHE A 303 46.47 3.51 -15.78
C PHE A 303 45.23 2.63 -15.85
N ILE A 304 45.18 1.55 -15.06
CA ILE A 304 44.00 0.69 -14.95
C ILE A 304 42.89 1.44 -14.23
N ARG A 305 43.19 2.14 -13.13
CA ARG A 305 42.21 2.97 -12.42
C ARG A 305 41.56 4.00 -13.35
N LYS A 306 42.35 4.77 -14.10
CA LYS A 306 41.83 5.72 -15.11
C LYS A 306 41.06 5.03 -16.24
N HIS A 307 41.49 3.83 -16.64
CA HIS A 307 40.79 3.05 -17.65
C HIS A 307 39.41 2.59 -17.16
N LEU A 308 39.32 2.10 -15.92
CA LEU A 308 38.06 1.65 -15.31
C LEU A 308 37.09 2.83 -15.14
N THR A 309 37.55 3.97 -14.63
CA THR A 309 36.69 5.15 -14.43
C THR A 309 36.19 5.76 -15.74
N THR A 310 36.94 5.65 -16.84
CA THR A 310 36.53 6.25 -18.13
C THR A 310 35.82 5.28 -19.06
N LYS A 311 36.18 3.99 -19.06
CA LYS A 311 35.64 2.97 -19.99
C LYS A 311 34.68 1.99 -19.35
N HIS A 312 34.70 1.86 -18.03
CA HIS A 312 33.86 0.94 -17.28
C HIS A 312 33.14 1.66 -16.12
N ALA A 313 32.82 2.94 -16.30
CA ALA A 313 32.11 3.76 -15.31
C ALA A 313 30.80 3.10 -14.85
N GLU A 314 30.03 2.54 -15.78
CA GLU A 314 28.78 1.82 -15.50
C GLU A 314 28.99 0.65 -14.54
N LYS A 315 30.10 -0.08 -14.64
CA LYS A 315 30.41 -1.19 -13.72
C LYS A 315 30.76 -0.69 -12.32
N LEU A 316 31.46 0.44 -12.21
CA LEU A 316 31.77 1.05 -10.91
C LEU A 316 30.49 1.57 -10.25
N GLU A 317 29.60 2.16 -11.03
CA GLU A 317 28.30 2.62 -10.55
C GLU A 317 27.41 1.45 -10.11
N ASN A 318 27.41 0.32 -10.82
CA ASN A 318 26.67 -0.87 -10.40
C ASN A 318 27.18 -1.40 -9.04
N VAL A 319 28.49 -1.44 -8.81
CA VAL A 319 29.06 -1.84 -7.51
C VAL A 319 28.63 -0.87 -6.41
N ARG A 320 28.62 0.43 -6.71
CA ARG A 320 28.15 1.47 -5.79
C ARG A 320 26.66 1.26 -5.44
N GLN A 321 25.84 1.01 -6.44
CA GLN A 321 24.41 0.77 -6.28
C GLN A 321 24.13 -0.55 -5.53
N GLU A 322 24.91 -1.60 -5.75
CA GLU A 322 24.81 -2.85 -4.98
C GLU A 322 25.12 -2.64 -3.50
N ALA A 323 26.13 -1.83 -3.16
CA ALA A 323 26.43 -1.48 -1.78
C ALA A 323 25.29 -0.67 -1.14
N ILE A 324 24.72 0.30 -1.85
CA ILE A 324 23.57 1.10 -1.38
C ILE A 324 22.34 0.20 -1.21
N TYR A 325 22.05 -0.66 -2.19
CA TYR A 325 20.95 -1.61 -2.14
C TYR A 325 21.04 -2.53 -0.91
N PHE A 326 22.23 -3.09 -0.66
CA PHE A 326 22.48 -3.93 0.51
C PHE A 326 22.31 -3.15 1.82
N ASN A 327 22.79 -1.91 1.88
CA ASN A 327 22.64 -1.06 3.06
C ASN A 327 21.18 -0.70 3.33
N ASN A 328 20.39 -0.40 2.29
CA ASN A 328 18.96 -0.12 2.42
C ASN A 328 18.21 -1.33 2.99
N TYR A 329 18.56 -2.54 2.54
CA TYR A 329 18.02 -3.78 3.11
C TYR A 329 18.43 -3.99 4.58
N LEU A 330 19.67 -3.66 4.95
CA LEU A 330 20.14 -3.75 6.34
C LEU A 330 19.49 -2.72 7.26
N SER A 331 19.21 -1.51 6.75
CA SER A 331 18.61 -0.44 7.51
C SER A 331 17.14 -0.69 7.88
N ASP A 332 16.47 -1.61 7.20
CA ASP A 332 15.09 -1.98 7.51
C ASP A 332 15.03 -2.96 8.71
N PRO A 333 14.43 -2.57 9.86
CA PRO A 333 14.24 -3.46 10.99
C PRO A 333 13.20 -4.55 10.75
N LYS A 334 12.26 -4.31 9.83
CA LYS A 334 11.23 -5.25 9.40
C LYS A 334 11.59 -5.90 8.07
N ARG A 335 12.88 -5.95 7.73
CA ARG A 335 13.38 -6.52 6.49
C ARG A 335 12.81 -7.93 6.24
N PRO A 336 12.43 -8.26 4.99
CA PRO A 336 11.91 -9.57 4.66
C PRO A 336 12.92 -10.68 5.00
N HIS A 337 12.52 -11.64 5.81
CA HIS A 337 13.33 -12.81 6.14
C HIS A 337 12.49 -14.09 6.00
N ASN A 338 13.17 -15.23 5.81
CA ASN A 338 12.48 -16.51 5.87
C ASN A 338 11.90 -16.70 7.27
N VAL A 339 10.64 -17.12 7.36
CA VAL A 339 10.05 -17.53 8.63
C VAL A 339 10.58 -18.92 8.93
N GLU A 340 11.28 -19.06 10.06
CA GLU A 340 11.71 -20.36 10.55
C GLU A 340 10.47 -21.19 10.86
N VAL A 341 10.15 -22.15 9.99
CA VAL A 341 9.14 -23.16 10.29
C VAL A 341 9.75 -24.02 11.40
N LYS A 342 9.42 -23.73 12.66
CA LYS A 342 9.66 -24.67 13.75
C LYS A 342 9.10 -26.01 13.29
N PRO A 343 9.90 -27.08 13.19
CA PRO A 343 9.39 -28.37 12.76
C PRO A 343 8.26 -28.74 13.70
N GLN A 344 7.03 -28.81 13.17
CA GLN A 344 5.94 -29.41 13.92
C GLN A 344 6.39 -30.81 14.32
N PRO A 345 6.29 -31.21 15.59
CA PRO A 345 6.52 -32.61 15.93
C PRO A 345 5.59 -33.44 15.05
N SER A 346 6.18 -34.33 14.26
CA SER A 346 5.47 -35.22 13.36
C SER A 346 4.34 -35.88 14.14
N ALA A 347 3.10 -35.56 13.78
CA ALA A 347 1.95 -36.25 14.31
C ALA A 347 2.13 -37.75 13.99
N THR A 348 2.35 -38.55 15.03
CA THR A 348 2.39 -40.00 14.94
C THR A 348 1.12 -40.43 14.22
N GLN A 349 1.27 -41.09 13.07
CA GLN A 349 0.16 -41.64 12.30
C GLN A 349 -0.60 -42.63 13.19
N SER A 350 -1.70 -42.19 13.79
CA SER A 350 -2.70 -43.09 14.34
C SER A 350 -3.64 -43.44 13.20
N ALA A 351 -3.75 -44.75 12.93
CA ALA A 351 -4.58 -45.31 11.88
C ALA A 351 -6.05 -44.85 12.03
N PRO A 352 -6.79 -44.63 10.93
CA PRO A 352 -8.19 -44.28 11.02
C PRO A 352 -8.99 -45.47 11.59
N PRO A 353 -10.02 -45.22 12.43
CA PRO A 353 -10.84 -46.30 12.97
C PRO A 353 -11.66 -46.97 11.84
N PRO A 354 -11.99 -48.26 11.98
CA PRO A 354 -12.68 -49.01 10.95
C PRO A 354 -14.09 -48.45 10.73
N ARG A 355 -14.47 -48.33 9.45
CA ARG A 355 -15.83 -47.96 9.03
C ARG A 355 -16.83 -49.02 9.51
N GLU A 356 -17.73 -48.65 10.41
CA GLU A 356 -18.92 -49.44 10.70
C GLU A 356 -19.85 -49.46 9.49
N GLU A 357 -20.27 -50.67 9.13
CA GLU A 357 -21.19 -50.96 8.05
C GLU A 357 -22.57 -50.33 8.28
N ARG A 358 -23.05 -49.72 7.20
CA ARG A 358 -24.40 -49.23 6.94
C ARG A 358 -25.48 -50.18 7.48
N ARG A 359 -26.12 -49.82 8.59
CA ARG A 359 -27.43 -50.36 8.98
C ARG A 359 -28.54 -49.45 8.48
N GLU A 360 -29.29 -49.95 7.51
CA GLU A 360 -30.61 -49.44 7.14
C GLU A 360 -31.55 -49.47 8.36
N ARG A 361 -32.17 -48.33 8.72
CA ARG A 361 -33.45 -48.30 9.44
C ARG A 361 -34.29 -47.09 9.02
N GLU A 362 -35.30 -47.43 8.22
CA GLU A 362 -36.72 -47.07 8.33
C GLU A 362 -37.18 -45.61 8.37
N ARG A 363 -38.21 -45.40 7.55
CA ARG A 363 -39.01 -44.18 7.37
C ARG A 363 -39.72 -43.81 8.68
N GLY A 364 -39.62 -42.55 9.08
CA GLY A 364 -40.38 -41.98 10.19
C GLY A 364 -40.65 -40.49 9.95
N THR A 365 -41.93 -40.15 9.94
CA THR A 365 -42.59 -38.88 9.62
C THR A 365 -42.09 -37.70 10.48
N PHE A 366 -41.77 -36.56 9.86
CA PHE A 366 -41.52 -35.30 10.59
C PHE A 366 -42.82 -34.49 10.71
N VAL A 367 -43.23 -34.20 11.95
CA VAL A 367 -44.24 -33.20 12.29
C VAL A 367 -43.52 -31.88 12.56
N VAL A 368 -43.94 -30.82 11.88
CA VAL A 368 -43.43 -29.45 12.05
C VAL A 368 -44.18 -28.80 13.21
N VAL A 369 -43.45 -28.23 14.18
CA VAL A 369 -44.01 -27.29 15.16
C VAL A 369 -43.21 -26.01 15.07
N PHE A 370 -43.91 -24.93 14.73
CA PHE A 370 -43.41 -23.55 14.79
C PHE A 370 -43.49 -23.05 16.23
N PHE A 371 -42.48 -22.29 16.66
CA PHE A 371 -42.62 -21.21 17.62
C PHE A 371 -42.09 -19.94 16.98
#